data_AF-A0A0Q5QCK0-F1
#
_entry.id   AF-A0A0Q5QCK0-F1
#
_cell.length_a   1.000
_cell.length_b   1.000
_cell.length_c   1.000
_cell.angle_alpha   90.00
_cell.angle_beta   90.00
_cell.angle_gamma   90.00
#
_symmetry.space_group_name_H-M   'P 1'
#
loop_
_entity.id
_entity.type
_entity.pdbx_description
1 polymer ?
#
loop_
_entity_poly.entity_id
_entity_poly.type
_entity_poly.pdbx_seq_one_letter_code
_entity_poly.pdbx_strand_id
1 'polypeptide(L)'
;MLFCQKTNPDIFNKITAEVANFKVDTSAVPQDRLIAEIIELRQAKGRFNNNEAIVFKISEDHSKGNLTADKAKNMETFFTIGKGKTWLDNAVMRIYRTLFTLSEIEKLTRFYRSSAGQKFAEMIVDGLKKGHAKAMIKNN
;
A
#
# COMPACT_ATOMS: atom_id res chain seq x y z
N MET A 1 -36.00 24.61 5.40
CA MET A 1 -36.30 23.26 5.93
C MET A 1 -35.21 22.32 5.46
N LEU A 2 -34.57 21.61 6.39
CA LEU A 2 -33.45 20.70 6.16
C LEU A 2 -33.89 19.43 5.42
N PHE A 3 -33.18 19.07 4.35
CA PHE A 3 -33.28 17.75 3.72
C PHE A 3 -32.55 16.72 4.61
N CYS A 4 -33.30 15.88 5.33
CA CYS A 4 -32.75 14.75 6.07
C CYS A 4 -32.59 13.58 5.08
N GLN A 5 -31.35 13.28 4.68
CA GLN A 5 -31.05 12.08 3.90
C GLN A 5 -31.30 10.84 4.77
N LYS A 6 -32.25 10.01 4.34
CA LYS A 6 -32.60 8.73 4.97
C LYS A 6 -31.40 7.79 4.87
N THR A 7 -30.64 7.64 5.95
CA THR A 7 -29.54 6.66 6.03
C THR A 7 -30.16 5.27 6.02
N ASN A 8 -29.90 4.52 4.94
CA ASN A 8 -30.52 3.21 4.74
C ASN A 8 -29.81 2.18 5.65
N PRO A 9 -30.46 1.67 6.72
CA PRO A 9 -29.82 0.80 7.71
C PRO A 9 -29.28 -0.50 7.11
N ASP A 10 -29.80 -0.91 5.96
CA ASP A 10 -29.39 -2.09 5.21
C ASP A 10 -27.93 -2.01 4.69
N ILE A 11 -27.44 -0.80 4.33
CA ILE A 11 -26.06 -0.63 3.86
C ILE A 11 -25.07 -0.79 5.01
N PHE A 12 -25.37 -0.22 6.18
CA PHE A 12 -24.50 -0.36 7.35
C PHE A 12 -24.48 -1.80 7.86
N ASN A 13 -25.62 -2.50 7.85
CA ASN A 13 -25.66 -3.93 8.22
C ASN A 13 -24.84 -4.81 7.27
N LYS A 14 -24.89 -4.52 5.96
CA LYS A 14 -24.04 -5.19 4.96
C LYS A 14 -22.55 -4.90 5.19
N ILE A 15 -22.19 -3.65 5.42
CA ILE A 15 -20.80 -3.27 5.73
C ILE A 15 -20.33 -3.94 7.02
N THR A 16 -21.15 -3.93 8.08
CA THR A 16 -20.81 -4.58 9.35
C THR A 16 -20.64 -6.09 9.19
N ALA A 17 -21.47 -6.75 8.38
CA ALA A 17 -21.34 -8.18 8.09
C ALA A 17 -20.08 -8.50 7.27
N GLU A 18 -19.77 -7.70 6.26
CA GLU A 18 -18.54 -7.85 5.45
C GLU A 18 -17.28 -7.58 6.29
N VAL A 19 -17.30 -6.56 7.15
CA VAL A 19 -16.19 -6.25 8.06
C VAL A 19 -16.03 -7.32 9.13
N ALA A 20 -17.14 -7.85 9.68
CA ALA A 20 -17.09 -8.93 10.67
C ALA A 20 -16.54 -10.24 10.09
N ASN A 21 -16.78 -10.49 8.81
CA ASN A 21 -16.28 -11.67 8.10
C ASN A 21 -14.95 -11.43 7.37
N PHE A 22 -14.39 -10.22 7.44
CA PHE A 22 -13.15 -9.89 6.76
C PHE A 22 -11.99 -10.70 7.35
N LYS A 23 -11.51 -11.66 6.55
CA LYS A 23 -10.30 -12.42 6.86
C LYS A 23 -9.15 -11.86 6.04
N VAL A 24 -8.07 -11.54 6.75
CA VAL A 24 -6.80 -11.16 6.12
C VAL A 24 -6.33 -12.32 5.25
N ASP A 25 -6.47 -12.18 3.94
CA ASP A 25 -6.09 -13.22 2.99
C ASP A 25 -4.58 -13.24 2.80
N THR A 26 -3.92 -14.18 3.48
CA THR A 26 -2.50 -14.45 3.34
C THR A 26 -2.22 -15.70 2.51
N SER A 27 -3.18 -16.17 1.71
CA SER A 27 -2.95 -17.33 0.86
C SER A 27 -1.80 -17.08 -0.10
N ALA A 28 -0.99 -18.12 -0.28
CA ALA A 28 0.21 -18.05 -1.09
C ALA A 28 -0.13 -17.66 -2.52
N VAL A 29 0.65 -16.75 -3.07
CA VAL A 29 0.56 -16.39 -4.49
C VAL A 29 1.23 -17.52 -5.30
N PRO A 30 0.69 -17.91 -6.47
CA PRO A 30 1.30 -18.93 -7.32
C PRO A 30 2.78 -18.62 -7.62
N GLN A 31 3.66 -19.61 -7.44
CA GLN A 31 5.11 -19.44 -7.67
C GLN A 31 5.45 -19.70 -9.14
N ASP A 32 4.96 -18.84 -10.03
CA ASP A 32 5.21 -18.93 -11.46
C ASP A 32 6.17 -17.84 -11.97
N ARG A 33 6.56 -17.95 -13.25
CA ARG A 33 7.50 -17.03 -13.89
C ARG A 33 7.06 -15.57 -13.81
N LEU A 34 5.75 -15.30 -13.85
CA LEU A 34 5.23 -13.94 -13.73
C LEU A 34 5.50 -13.37 -12.33
N ILE A 35 5.29 -14.15 -11.27
CA ILE A 35 5.63 -13.72 -9.91
C ILE A 35 7.13 -13.50 -9.74
N ALA A 36 7.97 -14.39 -10.27
CA ALA A 36 9.41 -14.20 -10.24
C ALA A 36 9.82 -12.87 -10.90
N GLU A 37 9.26 -12.55 -12.07
CA GLU A 37 9.56 -11.33 -12.78
C GLU A 37 9.01 -10.07 -12.06
N ILE A 38 7.85 -10.16 -11.40
CA ILE A 38 7.33 -9.06 -10.57
C ILE A 38 8.25 -8.79 -9.37
N ILE A 39 8.82 -9.83 -8.77
CA ILE A 39 9.82 -9.68 -7.71
C ILE A 39 11.06 -8.97 -8.24
N GLU A 40 11.55 -9.35 -9.42
CA GLU A 40 12.68 -8.67 -10.08
C GLU A 40 12.39 -7.20 -10.38
N LEU A 41 11.20 -6.90 -10.93
CA LEU A 41 10.75 -5.53 -11.18
C LEU A 41 10.79 -4.68 -9.92
N ARG A 42 10.30 -5.22 -8.79
CA ARG A 42 10.31 -4.52 -7.49
C ARG A 42 11.72 -4.26 -6.97
N GLN A 43 12.66 -5.16 -7.25
CA GLN A 43 14.06 -4.96 -6.90
C GLN A 43 14.70 -3.89 -7.81
N ALA A 44 14.42 -3.93 -9.11
CA ALA A 44 14.98 -3.01 -10.11
C ALA A 44 14.50 -1.57 -9.92
N LYS A 45 13.23 -1.35 -9.55
CA LYS A 45 12.65 -0.02 -9.29
C LYS A 45 13.30 0.69 -8.08
N GLY A 46 14.13 -0.02 -7.31
CA GLY A 46 14.59 0.43 -6.01
C GLY A 46 13.57 0.06 -4.95
N ARG A 47 14.07 -0.37 -3.78
CA ARG A 47 13.28 -0.88 -2.66
C ARG A 47 12.38 0.22 -2.10
N PHE A 48 11.25 0.47 -2.75
CA PHE A 48 10.15 1.17 -2.10
C PHE A 48 9.68 0.25 -0.98
N ASN A 49 10.13 0.53 0.25
CA ASN A 49 9.81 -0.28 1.40
C ASN A 49 8.36 0.02 1.80
N ASN A 50 7.44 -0.69 1.16
CA ASN A 50 6.00 -0.57 1.41
C ASN A 50 5.67 -0.64 2.90
N ASN A 51 6.43 -1.43 3.68
CA ASN A 51 6.22 -1.53 5.12
C ASN A 51 6.61 -0.25 5.86
N GLU A 52 7.75 0.36 5.52
CA GLU A 52 8.15 1.65 6.11
C GLU A 52 7.16 2.75 5.74
N ALA A 53 6.69 2.78 4.49
CA ALA A 53 5.69 3.76 4.04
C ALA A 53 4.37 3.63 4.82
N ILE A 54 3.93 2.39 5.10
CA ILE A 54 2.72 2.15 5.89
C ILE A 54 2.91 2.53 7.35
N VAL A 55 4.01 2.13 7.98
CA VAL A 55 4.30 2.49 9.38
C VAL A 55 4.36 4.01 9.53
N PHE A 56 5.01 4.70 8.59
CA PHE A 56 5.03 6.15 8.55
C PHE A 56 3.62 6.73 8.41
N LYS A 57 2.80 6.18 7.51
CA LYS A 57 1.42 6.67 7.30
C LYS A 57 0.55 6.48 8.54
N ILE A 58 0.68 5.37 9.25
CA ILE A 58 -0.02 5.12 10.51
C ILE A 58 0.38 6.17 11.56
N SER A 59 1.68 6.42 11.72
CA SER A 59 2.20 7.45 12.63
C SER A 59 1.71 8.85 12.24
N GLU A 60 1.68 9.18 10.95
CA GLU A 60 1.18 10.45 10.44
C GLU A 60 -0.31 10.64 10.77
N ASP A 61 -1.14 9.65 10.47
CA ASP A 61 -2.59 9.71 10.69
C ASP A 61 -2.95 9.72 12.19
N HIS A 62 -2.15 9.06 13.03
CA HIS A 62 -2.25 9.20 14.49
C HIS A 62 -1.91 10.62 14.94
N SER A 63 -0.80 11.20 14.47
CA SER A 63 -0.38 12.57 14.84
C SER A 63 -1.39 13.65 14.40
N LYS A 64 -2.15 13.40 13.33
CA LYS A 64 -3.19 14.30 12.81
C LYS A 64 -4.55 14.12 13.50
N GLY A 65 -4.67 13.18 14.45
CA GLY A 65 -5.91 12.87 15.15
C GLY A 65 -6.92 12.07 14.33
N ASN A 66 -6.53 11.54 13.17
CA ASN A 66 -7.40 10.72 12.31
C ASN A 66 -7.53 9.26 12.79
N LEU A 67 -6.58 8.82 13.64
CA LEU A 67 -6.58 7.51 14.27
C LEU A 67 -6.54 7.66 15.79
N THR A 68 -7.37 6.90 16.48
CA THR A 68 -7.26 6.70 17.94
C THR A 68 -6.01 5.90 18.26
N ALA A 69 -5.38 6.14 19.42
CA ALA A 69 -4.16 5.44 19.86
C ALA A 69 -4.27 3.91 19.76
N ASP A 70 -5.39 3.32 20.17
CA ASP A 70 -5.61 1.87 20.10
C ASP A 70 -5.62 1.34 18.65
N LYS A 71 -6.21 2.09 17.72
CA LYS A 71 -6.23 1.72 16.30
C LYS A 71 -4.85 1.84 15.68
N ALA A 72 -4.12 2.91 15.98
CA ALA A 72 -2.75 3.09 15.52
C ALA A 72 -1.85 1.94 16.00
N LYS A 73 -1.91 1.62 17.31
CA LYS A 73 -1.17 0.51 17.91
C LYS A 73 -1.52 -0.86 17.31
N ASN A 74 -2.81 -1.12 17.07
CA ASN A 74 -3.25 -2.38 16.44
C ASN A 74 -2.73 -2.49 15.00
N MET A 75 -2.77 -1.40 14.23
CA MET A 75 -2.24 -1.37 12.86
C MET A 75 -0.72 -1.53 12.84
N GLU A 76 0.01 -0.81 13.70
CA GLU A 76 1.45 -0.97 13.86
C GLU A 76 1.81 -2.42 14.21
N THR A 77 1.13 -3.01 15.19
CA THR A 77 1.35 -4.41 15.60
C THR A 77 1.09 -5.37 14.44
N PHE A 78 0.02 -5.16 13.67
CA PHE A 78 -0.33 -5.99 12.52
C PHE A 78 0.75 -5.96 11.42
N PHE A 79 1.33 -4.79 11.12
CA PHE A 79 2.34 -4.64 10.07
C PHE A 79 3.79 -4.91 10.53
N THR A 80 4.09 -4.78 11.83
CA THR A 80 5.44 -5.00 12.37
C THR A 80 5.67 -6.44 12.85
N ILE A 81 4.71 -7.02 13.57
CA ILE A 81 4.83 -8.33 14.22
C ILE A 81 3.86 -9.35 13.59
N GLY A 82 2.70 -8.89 13.13
CA GLY A 82 1.65 -9.72 12.58
C GLY A 82 1.84 -10.13 11.11
N LYS A 83 0.73 -10.59 10.51
CA LYS A 83 0.68 -11.05 9.12
C LYS A 83 0.59 -9.91 8.09
N GLY A 84 0.63 -8.65 8.52
CA GLY A 84 0.38 -7.50 7.65
C GLY A 84 1.39 -7.32 6.52
N LYS A 85 2.67 -7.61 6.79
CA LYS A 85 3.70 -7.61 5.74
C LYS A 85 3.40 -8.64 4.64
N THR A 86 3.14 -9.89 5.01
CA THR A 86 2.80 -10.97 4.07
C THR A 86 1.51 -10.67 3.31
N TRP A 87 0.49 -10.17 4.02
CA TRP A 87 -0.77 -9.77 3.40
C TRP A 87 -0.57 -8.69 2.34
N LEU A 88 0.19 -7.65 2.67
CA LEU A 88 0.49 -6.55 1.75
C LEU A 88 1.32 -7.02 0.55
N ASP A 89 2.38 -7.80 0.78
CA ASP A 89 3.21 -8.32 -0.29
C ASP A 89 2.38 -9.19 -1.24
N ASN A 90 1.52 -10.07 -0.71
CA ASN A 90 0.62 -10.89 -1.53
C ASN A 90 -0.40 -10.05 -2.30
N ALA A 91 -0.97 -9.02 -1.66
CA ALA A 91 -1.90 -8.10 -2.32
C ALA A 91 -1.23 -7.38 -3.49
N VAL A 92 -0.01 -6.88 -3.30
CA VAL A 92 0.78 -6.23 -4.36
C VAL A 92 1.02 -7.22 -5.51
N MET A 93 1.45 -8.45 -5.24
CA MET A 93 1.64 -9.46 -6.29
C MET A 93 0.37 -9.71 -7.10
N ARG A 94 -0.79 -9.82 -6.44
CA ARG A 94 -2.08 -10.05 -7.10
C ARG A 94 -2.52 -8.87 -7.97
N ILE A 95 -2.26 -7.64 -7.52
CA ILE A 95 -2.53 -6.44 -8.31
C ILE A 95 -1.70 -6.48 -9.59
N TYR A 96 -0.38 -6.71 -9.49
CA TYR A 96 0.47 -6.81 -10.68
C TYR A 96 0.00 -7.93 -11.63
N ARG A 97 -0.31 -9.11 -11.08
CA ARG A 97 -0.79 -10.24 -11.87
C ARG A 97 -2.11 -9.97 -12.59
N THR A 98 -3.02 -9.23 -11.95
CA THR A 98 -4.33 -8.90 -12.53
C THR A 98 -4.21 -7.86 -13.64
N LEU A 99 -3.26 -6.92 -13.50
CA LEU A 99 -3.16 -5.76 -14.37
C LEU A 99 -2.15 -5.90 -15.50
N PHE A 100 -1.17 -6.79 -15.38
CA PHE A 100 -0.07 -6.89 -16.33
C PHE A 100 0.17 -8.34 -16.78
N THR A 101 0.54 -8.45 -18.04
CA THR A 101 1.07 -9.66 -18.64
C THR A 101 2.56 -9.82 -18.34
N LEU A 102 3.09 -11.03 -18.52
CA LEU A 102 4.52 -11.31 -18.37
C LEU A 102 5.40 -10.41 -19.24
N SER A 103 5.02 -10.21 -20.51
CA SER A 103 5.80 -9.37 -21.43
C SER A 103 5.87 -7.91 -20.98
N GLU A 104 4.79 -7.39 -20.38
CA GLU A 104 4.75 -6.03 -19.85
C GLU A 104 5.62 -5.89 -18.62
N ILE A 105 5.57 -6.85 -17.68
CA ILE A 105 6.48 -6.85 -16.53
C ILE A 105 7.93 -6.90 -17.01
N GLU A 106 8.30 -7.77 -17.96
CA GLU A 106 9.68 -7.83 -18.49
C GLU A 106 10.12 -6.51 -19.16
N LYS A 107 9.21 -5.82 -19.85
CA LYS A 107 9.49 -4.49 -20.43
C LYS A 107 9.70 -3.45 -19.32
N LEU A 108 8.85 -3.46 -18.29
CA LEU A 108 9.00 -2.59 -17.13
C LEU A 108 10.31 -2.87 -16.39
N THR A 109 10.66 -4.14 -16.16
CA THR A 109 11.92 -4.54 -15.52
C THR A 109 13.10 -3.98 -16.29
N ARG A 110 13.12 -4.16 -17.63
CA ARG A 110 14.16 -3.59 -18.49
C ARG A 110 14.23 -2.07 -18.42
N PHE A 111 13.08 -1.40 -18.44
CA PHE A 111 13.02 0.05 -18.29
C PHE A 111 13.63 0.51 -16.96
N TYR A 112 13.22 -0.06 -15.83
CA TYR A 112 13.73 0.33 -14.51
C TYR A 112 15.20 -0.06 -14.27
N ARG A 113 15.75 -1.00 -15.04
CA ARG A 113 17.20 -1.27 -15.07
C ARG A 113 17.99 -0.26 -15.89
N SER A 114 17.36 0.49 -16.79
CA SER A 114 18.03 1.53 -17.58
C SER A 114 18.35 2.76 -16.73
N SER A 115 19.34 3.55 -17.14
CA SER A 115 19.71 4.80 -16.48
C SER A 115 18.55 5.80 -16.42
N ALA A 116 17.73 5.87 -17.49
CA ALA A 116 16.54 6.71 -17.53
C ALA A 116 15.49 6.24 -16.50
N GLY A 117 15.27 4.92 -16.41
CA GLY A 117 14.32 4.36 -15.44
C GLY A 117 14.77 4.51 -13.99
N GLN A 118 16.07 4.37 -13.72
CA GLN A 118 16.65 4.62 -12.39
C GLN A 118 16.50 6.08 -11.99
N LYS A 119 16.88 7.01 -12.87
CA LYS A 119 16.70 8.46 -12.64
C LYS A 119 15.23 8.82 -12.42
N PHE A 120 14.32 8.21 -13.18
CA PHE A 120 12.89 8.40 -13.00
C PHE A 120 12.40 7.91 -11.62
N ALA A 121 12.87 6.74 -11.17
CA ALA A 121 12.53 6.22 -9.84
C ALA A 121 13.05 7.14 -8.73
N GLU A 122 14.28 7.63 -8.83
CA GLU A 122 14.87 8.58 -7.89
C GLU A 122 14.10 9.90 -7.84
N MET A 123 13.73 10.46 -9.00
CA MET A 123 12.93 11.68 -9.08
C MET A 123 11.58 11.56 -8.35
N ILE A 124 10.93 10.39 -8.46
CA ILE A 124 9.67 10.14 -7.73
C ILE A 124 9.94 10.12 -6.22
N VAL A 125 10.98 9.41 -5.77
CA VAL A 125 11.32 9.32 -4.34
C VAL A 125 11.67 10.69 -3.76
N ASP A 126 12.45 11.49 -4.49
CA ASP A 126 12.81 12.85 -4.07
C ASP A 126 11.60 13.80 -4.07
N GLY A 127 10.71 13.65 -5.05
CA GLY A 127 9.44 14.37 -5.09
C GLY A 127 8.58 14.09 -3.87
N LEU A 128 8.47 12.82 -3.46
CA LEU A 128 7.79 12.42 -2.23
C LEU A 128 8.45 13.09 -1.03
N LYS A 129 9.77 12.91 -0.83
CA LYS A 129 10.51 13.49 0.32
C LYS A 129 10.32 15.01 0.43
N LYS A 130 10.39 15.75 -0.69
CA LYS A 130 10.20 17.21 -0.72
C LYS A 130 8.76 17.63 -0.43
N GLY A 131 7.78 16.88 -0.92
CA GLY A 131 6.37 17.06 -0.55
C GLY A 131 6.15 16.89 0.96
N HIS A 132 6.79 15.88 1.56
CA HIS A 132 6.72 15.60 2.99
C HIS A 132 7.38 16.70 3.85
N ALA A 133 8.57 17.19 3.46
CA ALA A 133 9.25 18.29 4.18
C ALA A 133 8.41 19.58 4.21
N LYS A 134 7.69 19.86 3.12
CA LYS A 134 6.83 21.06 3.01
C LYS A 134 5.56 20.96 3.87
N ALA A 135 5.10 19.74 4.18
CA ALA A 135 3.96 19.51 5.07
C ALA A 135 4.33 19.70 6.55
N MET A 136 5.57 19.39 6.95
CA MET A 136 6.05 19.61 8.33
C MET A 136 6.26 21.10 8.66
N ILE A 137 6.70 21.93 7.69
CA ILE A 137 6.93 23.36 7.91
C ILE A 137 5.62 24.15 8.06
N LYS A 138 4.49 23.65 7.54
CA LYS A 138 3.18 24.33 7.62
C LYS A 138 2.41 24.09 8.92
N ASN A 139 2.90 23.20 9.79
CA ASN A 139 2.25 22.84 11.06
C ASN A 139 2.98 23.40 12.30
N ASN A 140 3.97 24.27 12.10
CA ASN A 140 4.59 25.11 13.13
C ASN A 140 4.19 26.57 12.88
#